data_AF-A0A158DL19-F1
#
_entry.id   AF-A0A158DL19-F1
#
_cell.length_a   1.000
_cell.length_b   1.000
_cell.length_c   1.000
_cell.angle_alpha   90.00
_cell.angle_beta   90.00
_cell.angle_gamma   90.00
#
_symmetry.space_group_name_H-M   'P 1'
#
loop_
_entity.id
_entity.type
_entity.pdbx_description
1 polymer ?
#
loop_
_entity_poly.entity_id
_entity_poly.type
_entity_poly.pdbx_seq_one_letter_code
_entity_poly.pdbx_strand_id
1 'polypeptide(L)'
;MDKQGRSQEIPCAILKALGAELPDYRPCEQALTRVGAKPLPTGKAVELGPSKRHLLAAVPHSVGYDCFEPWLDTPDTVVTHLRRYGFDAMLINVEALSSSTNNSHRIRDAVMAMPAPEGEPRLVLTGYSKGAPDIFEALFAYPKA
;
A
#
# COMPACT_ATOMS: atom_id res chain seq x y z
N MET A 1 7.59 -12.80 16.37
CA MET A 1 7.87 -13.91 15.44
C MET A 1 8.26 -13.34 14.10
N ASP A 2 9.34 -13.85 13.52
CA ASP A 2 9.81 -13.45 12.19
C ASP A 2 8.84 -13.94 11.11
N LYS A 3 8.19 -12.99 10.42
CA LYS A 3 7.23 -13.25 9.33
C LYS A 3 7.86 -13.05 7.95
N GLN A 4 9.18 -12.82 7.87
CA GLN A 4 9.86 -12.49 6.62
C GLN A 4 9.77 -13.60 5.57
N GLY A 5 9.72 -14.87 6.00
CA GLY A 5 9.49 -16.00 5.09
C GLY A 5 8.14 -15.91 4.36
N ARG A 6 7.07 -15.50 5.08
CA ARG A 6 5.73 -15.35 4.48
C ARG A 6 5.61 -14.09 3.62
N SER A 7 6.26 -12.99 4.00
CA SER A 7 6.22 -11.75 3.23
C SER A 7 6.90 -11.86 1.87
N GLN A 8 7.74 -12.88 1.65
CA GLN A 8 8.31 -13.20 0.34
C GLN A 8 7.51 -14.27 -0.41
N GLU A 9 6.94 -15.25 0.30
CA GLU A 9 6.14 -16.33 -0.28
C GLU A 9 4.92 -15.79 -1.05
N ILE A 10 4.22 -14.79 -0.49
CA ILE A 10 3.03 -14.18 -1.12
C ILE A 10 3.36 -13.48 -2.46
N PRO A 11 4.25 -12.49 -2.52
CA PRO A 11 4.58 -11.81 -3.78
C PRO A 11 5.18 -12.76 -4.82
N CYS A 12 5.97 -13.77 -4.42
CA CYS A 12 6.45 -14.78 -5.38
C CYS A 12 5.30 -15.60 -5.99
N ALA A 13 4.29 -15.99 -5.20
CA ALA A 13 3.13 -16.71 -5.70
C ALA A 13 2.30 -15.86 -6.67
N ILE A 14 2.11 -14.57 -6.35
CA ILE A 14 1.45 -13.59 -7.23
C ILE A 14 2.20 -13.45 -8.56
N LEU A 15 3.51 -13.20 -8.51
CA LEU A 15 4.34 -13.07 -9.72
C LEU A 15 4.30 -14.34 -10.58
N LYS A 16 4.32 -15.53 -9.97
CA LYS A 16 4.24 -16.80 -10.70
C LYS A 16 2.89 -16.99 -11.39
N ALA A 17 1.79 -16.62 -10.74
CA ALA A 17 0.44 -16.85 -11.25
C ALA A 17 -0.03 -15.78 -12.24
N LEU A 18 0.32 -14.52 -11.97
CA LEU A 18 -0.24 -13.34 -12.65
C LEU A 18 0.80 -12.55 -13.44
N GLY A 19 2.07 -12.96 -13.39
CA GLY A 19 3.19 -12.23 -13.97
C GLY A 19 3.01 -11.89 -15.45
N ALA A 20 2.46 -12.79 -16.25
CA ALA A 20 2.24 -12.55 -17.67
C ALA A 20 1.27 -11.38 -17.96
N GLU A 21 0.45 -10.97 -17.00
CA GLU A 21 -0.48 -9.83 -17.13
C GLU A 21 0.11 -8.50 -16.61
N LEU A 22 1.29 -8.52 -16.00
CA LEU A 22 1.90 -7.34 -15.38
C LEU A 22 2.87 -6.67 -16.37
N PRO A 23 2.74 -5.34 -16.61
CA PRO A 23 3.60 -4.61 -17.55
C PRO A 23 5.11 -4.73 -17.26
N ASP A 24 5.47 -4.77 -15.97
CA ASP A 24 6.87 -4.81 -15.49
C ASP A 24 7.22 -6.13 -14.80
N TYR A 25 6.69 -7.24 -15.30
CA TYR A 25 6.95 -8.56 -14.71
C TYR A 25 8.44 -8.90 -14.67
N ARG A 26 8.85 -9.41 -13.51
CA ARG A 26 10.16 -10.04 -13.30
C ARG A 26 9.97 -11.32 -12.49
N PRO A 27 10.78 -12.37 -12.74
CA PRO A 27 10.86 -13.52 -11.85
C PRO A 27 11.13 -13.10 -10.40
N CYS A 28 10.64 -13.86 -9.43
CA CYS A 28 10.69 -13.44 -8.02
C CYS A 28 12.13 -13.20 -7.52
N GLU A 29 13.09 -13.97 -8.02
CA GLU A 29 14.52 -13.87 -7.70
C GLU A 29 15.12 -12.53 -8.15
N GLN A 30 14.52 -11.89 -9.16
CA GLN A 30 14.93 -10.59 -9.66
C GLN A 30 14.10 -9.45 -9.06
N ALA A 31 12.83 -9.73 -8.72
CA ALA A 31 11.93 -8.75 -8.12
C ALA A 31 12.23 -8.47 -6.63
N LEU A 32 12.71 -9.47 -5.89
CA LEU A 32 12.97 -9.37 -4.45
C LEU A 32 14.43 -9.62 -4.09
N THR A 33 15.09 -8.59 -3.58
CA THR A 33 16.45 -8.69 -3.05
C THR A 33 16.50 -9.61 -1.83
N ARG A 34 17.49 -10.51 -1.81
CA ARG A 34 17.77 -11.35 -0.65
C ARG A 34 18.62 -10.57 0.35
N VAL A 35 18.15 -10.43 1.58
CA VAL A 35 18.86 -9.76 2.67
C VAL A 35 19.01 -10.74 3.83
N GLY A 36 20.25 -11.01 4.24
CA GLY A 36 20.56 -11.88 5.38
C GLY A 36 20.15 -13.35 5.22
N ALA A 37 20.16 -14.08 6.36
CA ALA A 37 19.66 -15.45 6.43
C ALA A 37 18.12 -15.44 6.37
N LYS A 38 17.57 -16.06 5.32
CA LYS A 38 16.15 -16.01 5.01
C LYS A 38 15.38 -17.06 5.80
N PRO A 39 14.31 -16.70 6.54
CA PRO A 39 13.42 -17.68 7.12
C PRO A 39 12.76 -18.51 6.02
N LEU A 40 12.57 -19.80 6.29
CA LEU A 40 11.89 -20.69 5.35
C LEU A 40 10.46 -20.20 5.06
N PRO A 41 9.95 -20.41 3.84
CA PRO A 41 8.56 -20.15 3.53
C PRO A 41 7.66 -20.98 4.45
N THR A 42 6.45 -20.49 4.70
CA THR A 42 5.54 -21.15 5.64
C THR A 42 4.86 -22.38 5.04
N GLY A 43 4.85 -22.51 3.71
CA GLY A 43 4.18 -23.59 2.99
C GLY A 43 2.65 -23.47 2.94
N LYS A 44 2.09 -22.42 3.55
CA LYS A 44 0.64 -22.18 3.54
C LYS A 44 0.20 -21.75 2.15
N ALA A 45 -0.97 -22.22 1.70
CA ALA A 45 -1.57 -21.75 0.46
C ALA A 45 -1.65 -20.22 0.43
N VAL A 46 -1.40 -19.63 -0.73
CA VAL A 46 -1.57 -18.20 -0.99
C VAL A 46 -2.90 -18.03 -1.71
N GLU A 47 -3.79 -17.23 -1.14
CA GLU A 47 -5.05 -16.86 -1.77
C GLU A 47 -4.76 -15.92 -2.94
N LEU A 48 -5.07 -16.36 -4.17
CA LEU A 48 -4.86 -15.59 -5.40
C LEU A 48 -6.18 -15.11 -6.02
N GLY A 49 -7.32 -15.54 -5.48
CA GLY A 49 -8.63 -15.09 -5.91
C GLY A 49 -9.01 -13.72 -5.32
N PRO A 50 -10.20 -13.20 -5.68
CA PRO A 50 -10.69 -11.94 -5.13
C PRO A 50 -10.81 -11.94 -3.60
N SER A 51 -10.42 -10.82 -2.99
CA SER A 51 -10.51 -10.59 -1.56
C SER A 51 -11.96 -10.51 -1.10
N LYS A 52 -12.28 -11.25 -0.04
CA LYS A 52 -13.58 -11.16 0.67
C LYS A 52 -13.63 -10.04 1.70
N ARG A 53 -12.49 -9.41 1.99
CA ARG A 53 -12.38 -8.38 3.05
C ARG A 53 -12.59 -6.97 2.52
N HIS A 54 -12.46 -6.76 1.21
CA HIS A 54 -12.60 -5.45 0.57
C HIS A 54 -11.75 -4.36 1.24
N LEU A 55 -10.45 -4.65 1.40
CA LEU A 55 -9.52 -3.68 1.99
C LEU A 55 -9.30 -2.50 1.05
N LEU A 56 -9.24 -1.30 1.65
CA LEU A 56 -8.97 -0.04 1.00
C LEU A 56 -7.58 0.46 1.41
N ALA A 57 -6.65 0.54 0.46
CA ALA A 57 -5.33 1.11 0.70
C ALA A 57 -5.40 2.63 0.57
N ALA A 58 -5.08 3.37 1.62
CA ALA A 58 -4.98 4.83 1.56
C ALA A 58 -3.52 5.26 1.64
N VAL A 59 -3.08 6.00 0.62
CA VAL A 59 -1.67 6.27 0.34
C VAL A 59 -1.45 7.77 0.30
N PRO A 60 -0.85 8.38 1.34
CA PRO A 60 -0.46 9.78 1.27
C PRO A 60 0.59 10.01 0.19
N HIS A 61 0.46 11.12 -0.53
CA HIS A 61 1.52 11.61 -1.39
C HIS A 61 2.83 11.78 -0.61
N SER A 62 3.95 11.66 -1.32
CA SER A 62 5.30 11.76 -0.74
C SER A 62 5.97 13.09 -1.11
N VAL A 63 7.23 13.27 -0.70
CA VAL A 63 7.96 14.53 -0.96
C VAL A 63 7.92 14.89 -2.45
N GLY A 64 7.52 16.13 -2.73
CA GLY A 64 7.54 16.70 -4.07
C GLY A 64 6.56 16.08 -5.06
N TYR A 65 5.63 15.21 -4.65
CA TYR A 65 4.68 14.57 -5.57
C TYR A 65 3.95 15.59 -6.46
N ASP A 66 3.40 16.64 -5.85
CA ASP A 66 2.68 17.72 -6.55
C ASP A 66 3.56 18.46 -7.58
N CYS A 67 4.90 18.40 -7.44
CA CYS A 67 5.83 19.04 -8.36
C CYS A 67 6.00 18.26 -9.68
N PHE A 68 5.72 16.96 -9.68
CA PHE A 68 5.94 16.08 -10.83
C PHE A 68 4.71 15.23 -11.22
N GLU A 69 3.60 15.36 -10.51
CA GLU A 69 2.33 14.69 -10.83
C GLU A 69 1.92 14.87 -12.31
N PRO A 70 1.93 16.09 -12.90
CA PRO A 70 1.58 16.26 -14.32
C PRO A 70 2.54 15.57 -15.28
N TRP A 71 3.79 15.36 -14.87
CA TRP A 71 4.79 14.65 -15.67
C TRP A 71 4.62 13.13 -15.59
N LEU A 72 4.16 12.60 -14.46
CA LEU A 72 3.90 11.18 -14.31
C LEU A 72 2.67 10.70 -15.07
N ASP A 73 1.64 11.56 -15.19
CA ASP A 73 0.38 11.29 -15.92
C ASP A 73 -0.12 9.86 -15.69
N THR A 74 -0.21 9.44 -14.42
CA THR A 74 -0.39 8.03 -14.08
C THR A 74 -1.80 7.56 -14.43
N PRO A 75 -1.98 6.53 -15.28
CA PRO A 75 -3.31 6.13 -15.76
C PRO A 75 -4.09 5.24 -14.77
N ASP A 76 -3.98 5.49 -13.47
CA ASP A 76 -4.65 4.72 -12.40
C ASP A 76 -4.48 3.18 -12.48
N THR A 77 -3.37 2.72 -13.05
CA THR A 77 -3.14 1.30 -13.36
C THR A 77 -3.12 0.42 -12.11
N VAL A 78 -2.56 0.94 -11.01
CA VAL A 78 -2.51 0.25 -9.72
C VAL A 78 -3.91 0.06 -9.15
N VAL A 79 -4.71 1.13 -9.08
CA VAL A 79 -6.09 1.07 -8.55
C VAL A 79 -6.96 0.15 -9.40
N THR A 80 -6.86 0.27 -10.72
CA THR A 80 -7.58 -0.58 -11.68
C THR A 80 -7.19 -2.05 -11.52
N HIS A 81 -5.91 -2.35 -11.31
CA HIS A 81 -5.46 -3.71 -11.05
C HIS A 81 -6.01 -4.26 -9.72
N LEU A 82 -5.93 -3.49 -8.63
CA LEU A 82 -6.39 -3.88 -7.30
C LEU A 82 -7.89 -4.21 -7.26
N ARG A 83 -8.71 -3.42 -7.98
CA ARG A 83 -10.16 -3.62 -8.08
C ARG A 83 -10.56 -4.95 -8.70
N ARG A 84 -9.77 -5.49 -9.64
CA ARG A 84 -10.00 -6.84 -10.21
C ARG A 84 -9.93 -7.95 -9.15
N TYR A 85 -9.21 -7.71 -8.06
CA TYR A 85 -9.02 -8.67 -6.96
C TYR A 85 -9.79 -8.27 -5.70
N GLY A 86 -10.80 -7.40 -5.81
CA GLY A 86 -11.67 -7.03 -4.70
C GLY A 86 -11.01 -6.13 -3.65
N PHE A 87 -9.91 -5.47 -3.98
CA PHE A 87 -9.30 -4.40 -3.19
C PHE A 87 -9.65 -3.04 -3.80
N ASP A 88 -9.49 -1.97 -3.04
CA ASP A 88 -9.53 -0.61 -3.58
C ASP A 88 -8.34 0.20 -3.05
N ALA A 89 -8.06 1.33 -3.68
CA ALA A 89 -7.02 2.24 -3.22
C ALA A 89 -7.36 3.70 -3.53
N MET A 90 -6.85 4.59 -2.70
CA MET A 90 -6.92 6.02 -2.91
C MET A 90 -5.62 6.72 -2.52
N LEU A 91 -5.37 7.85 -3.18
CA LEU A 91 -4.31 8.76 -2.81
C LEU A 91 -4.84 9.82 -1.83
N ILE A 92 -4.06 10.12 -0.79
CA ILE A 92 -4.36 11.21 0.15
C ILE A 92 -3.46 12.41 -0.20
N ASN A 93 -4.10 13.52 -0.55
CA ASN A 93 -3.41 14.78 -0.78
C ASN A 93 -2.86 15.32 0.54
N VAL A 94 -1.54 15.51 0.58
CA VAL A 94 -0.80 16.15 1.67
C VAL A 94 0.08 17.26 1.08
N GLU A 95 0.61 18.15 1.91
CA GLU A 95 1.54 19.16 1.39
C GLU A 95 2.92 18.55 1.15
N ALA A 96 3.30 18.43 -0.11
CA ALA A 96 4.48 17.69 -0.55
C ALA A 96 5.81 18.21 0.01
N LEU A 97 5.90 19.50 0.35
CA LEU A 97 7.13 20.14 0.89
C LEU A 97 7.02 20.56 2.36
N SER A 98 5.97 20.10 3.06
CA SER A 98 5.71 20.48 4.45
C SER A 98 6.19 19.43 5.45
N SER A 99 6.14 19.76 6.74
CA SER A 99 6.53 18.84 7.82
C SER A 99 5.54 17.69 7.99
N SER A 100 5.98 16.59 8.61
CA SER A 100 5.07 15.47 8.95
C SER A 100 4.01 15.88 9.95
N THR A 101 4.37 16.72 10.93
CA THR A 101 3.42 17.32 11.88
C THR A 101 2.34 18.12 11.15
N ASN A 102 2.70 18.89 10.12
CA ASN A 102 1.70 19.58 9.30
C ASN A 102 0.84 18.59 8.50
N ASN A 103 1.42 17.56 7.89
CA ASN A 103 0.63 16.61 7.09
C ASN A 103 -0.27 15.69 7.93
N SER A 104 0.01 15.54 9.24
CA SER A 104 -0.73 14.65 10.14
C SER A 104 -2.24 14.92 10.20
N HIS A 105 -2.65 16.19 10.28
CA HIS A 105 -4.07 16.55 10.37
C HIS A 105 -4.80 16.32 9.03
N ARG A 106 -4.13 16.54 7.90
CA ARG A 106 -4.67 16.29 6.55
C ARG A 106 -4.97 14.81 6.33
N ILE A 107 -4.05 13.93 6.78
CA ILE A 107 -4.28 12.48 6.76
C ILE A 107 -5.49 12.11 7.62
N ARG A 108 -5.56 12.64 8.85
CA ARG A 108 -6.69 12.41 9.75
C ARG A 108 -8.01 12.91 9.16
N ASP A 109 -8.03 14.11 8.58
CA ASP A 109 -9.22 14.67 7.93
C ASP A 109 -9.67 13.81 6.75
N ALA A 110 -8.73 13.37 5.90
CA ALA A 110 -9.04 12.52 4.76
C ALA A 110 -9.64 11.17 5.20
N VAL A 111 -9.07 10.53 6.24
CA VAL A 111 -9.60 9.28 6.82
C VAL A 111 -10.99 9.49 7.41
N MET A 112 -11.20 10.55 8.18
CA MET A 112 -12.50 10.84 8.81
C MET A 112 -13.59 11.22 7.81
N ALA A 113 -13.20 11.74 6.64
CA ALA A 113 -14.13 12.05 5.55
C ALA A 113 -14.52 10.82 4.71
N MET A 114 -13.84 9.68 4.89
CA MET A 114 -14.21 8.45 4.19
C MET A 114 -15.57 7.97 4.68
N PRO A 115 -16.42 7.42 3.79
CA PRO A 115 -17.66 6.79 4.21
C PRO A 115 -17.36 5.73 5.28
N ALA A 116 -18.09 5.78 6.40
CA ALA A 116 -17.96 4.75 7.42
C ALA A 116 -18.22 3.38 6.78
N PRO A 117 -17.26 2.43 6.84
CA PRO A 117 -17.48 1.13 6.26
C PRO A 117 -18.64 0.45 6.98
N GLU A 118 -19.52 -0.23 6.24
CA GLU A 118 -20.46 -1.15 6.85
C GLU A 118 -19.68 -2.31 7.48
N GLY A 119 -19.61 -2.37 8.81
CA GLY A 119 -18.91 -3.43 9.54
C GLY A 119 -17.47 -3.08 9.95
N GLU A 120 -16.60 -4.09 10.03
CA GLU A 120 -15.24 -3.92 10.53
C GLU A 120 -14.42 -2.92 9.68
N PRO A 121 -13.47 -2.16 10.28
CA PRO A 121 -12.57 -1.28 9.52
C PRO A 121 -11.78 -2.04 8.46
N ARG A 122 -11.74 -1.49 7.24
CA ARG A 122 -11.08 -2.11 6.07
C ARG A 122 -9.93 -1.26 5.53
N LEU A 123 -9.56 -0.19 6.25
CA LEU A 123 -8.55 0.76 5.82
C LEU A 123 -7.14 0.26 6.13
N VAL A 124 -6.24 0.36 5.15
CA VAL A 124 -4.81 0.07 5.29
C VAL A 124 -4.02 1.30 4.87
N LEU A 125 -3.43 2.01 5.83
CA LEU A 125 -2.53 3.12 5.53
C LEU A 125 -1.21 2.57 4.97
N THR A 126 -0.83 3.00 3.77
CA THR A 126 0.38 2.54 3.09
C THR A 126 1.24 3.74 2.71
N GLY A 127 2.43 3.84 3.29
CA GLY A 127 3.32 4.98 3.10
C GLY A 127 4.52 4.66 2.22
N TYR A 128 4.86 5.58 1.30
CA TYR A 128 6.11 5.54 0.54
C TYR A 128 7.01 6.74 0.91
N SER A 129 8.27 6.47 1.25
CA SER A 129 9.24 7.50 1.67
C SER A 129 8.64 8.38 2.77
N LYS A 130 8.45 9.70 2.58
CA LYS A 130 7.82 10.61 3.56
C LYS A 130 6.38 10.29 3.92
N GLY A 131 5.62 9.62 3.06
CA GLY A 131 4.26 9.18 3.41
C GLY A 131 4.24 8.26 4.64
N ALA A 132 5.31 7.49 4.90
CA ALA A 132 5.40 6.63 6.07
C ALA A 132 5.52 7.39 7.41
N PRO A 133 6.49 8.30 7.62
CA PRO A 133 6.53 9.12 8.83
C PRO A 133 5.32 10.07 8.94
N ASP A 134 4.74 10.54 7.83
CA ASP A 134 3.51 11.35 7.89
C ASP A 134 2.34 10.53 8.47
N ILE A 135 2.19 9.25 8.08
CA ILE A 135 1.22 8.32 8.68
C ILE A 135 1.51 8.10 10.16
N PHE A 136 2.77 7.83 10.54
CA PHE A 136 3.10 7.56 11.93
C PHE A 136 2.82 8.76 12.84
N GLU A 137 3.12 9.97 12.38
CA GLU A 137 2.80 11.20 13.09
C GLU A 137 1.28 11.35 13.28
N ALA A 138 0.50 11.07 12.24
CA ALA A 138 -0.97 11.10 12.32
C ALA A 138 -1.52 10.08 13.33
N LEU A 139 -1.02 8.85 13.31
CA LEU A 139 -1.45 7.80 14.24
C LEU A 139 -1.09 8.13 15.70
N PHE A 140 0.06 8.77 15.92
CA PHE A 140 0.49 9.20 17.24
C PHE A 140 -0.34 10.38 17.76
N ALA A 141 -0.59 11.38 16.91
CA ALA A 141 -1.36 12.56 17.26
C ALA A 141 -2.87 12.28 17.39
N TYR A 142 -3.40 11.33 16.62
CA TYR A 142 -4.83 11.05 16.49
C TYR A 142 -5.18 9.55 16.61
N PRO A 143 -4.94 8.91 17.77
CA PRO A 143 -5.11 7.46 17.95
C PRO A 143 -6.55 6.93 17.90
N LYS A 144 -7.55 7.82 17.85
CA LYS A 144 -8.99 7.49 17.79
C LYS A 144 -9.70 8.03 16.55
N ALA A 145 -8.94 8.60 15.61
CA ALA A 145 -9.47 8.93 14.31
C ALA A 145 -9.71 7.65 13.50
#